data_AF-A0A2E6H832-F1
#
_entry.id   AF-A0A2E6H832-F1
#
_cell.length_a   1.000
_cell.length_b   1.000
_cell.length_c   1.000
_cell.angle_alpha   90.00
_cell.angle_beta   90.00
_cell.angle_gamma   90.00
#
_symmetry.space_group_name_H-M   'P 1'
#
loop_
_entity.id
_entity.type
_entity.pdbx_description
1 polymer ?
#
loop_
_entity_poly.entity_id
_entity_poly.type
_entity_poly.pdbx_seq_one_letter_code
_entity_poly.pdbx_strand_id
1 'polypeptide(L)'
;MAKQIIDNLDPGTLDGDSLFQAAEKINANFAEIYNTLGDGNTITPGGIGNIANGLIVAIGAGQFIGREIVSQTASITITNGTGLAGNPTIDLTNSGVVAGTYSEHGLTVSAQGIITGIATPQFLTDAQTASTTAVAAAATASADVATIGTSLADAQTAATSAQTSANSASTDAGTASTDASTASTAAASATASATSATASEASATASATSATASASTATAAATTATNAVNSIGTSVTDAQTAATSAENSWDSFDDRYLGAKSSAPSVDNDGDALITGALYFDSTADEMRVYNGSSWAAAGSAINGTTNRNTYTATANQTTFASVYDVGFVDVYLNGLKLMPADFTATSGTDIVLASGAALNDTVDIVGYGAFAVANTLTETQSDAKYAQLSNNLSDLASASTARTNLGLAAVASSGSYSDLTGTPSAANNISGGTAMGVLYQSATDTTAHLPAGSSGHILQTNGTGSAPTWVPKSSVASPTGIASIMKFS
;
A
#
# COMPACT_ATOMS: atom_id res chain seq x y z
N MET A 1 170.03 70.00 -65.91
CA MET A 1 171.33 69.35 -66.25
C MET A 1 172.26 70.22 -67.09
N ALA A 2 171.78 71.17 -67.93
CA ALA A 2 172.66 72.16 -68.59
C ALA A 2 173.54 72.98 -67.60
N LYS A 3 173.08 73.13 -66.34
CA LYS A 3 173.84 73.76 -65.26
C LYS A 3 175.10 72.99 -64.83
N GLN A 4 175.18 71.66 -65.05
CA GLN A 4 176.32 70.84 -64.62
C GLN A 4 177.48 70.82 -65.65
N ILE A 5 177.27 71.32 -66.87
CA ILE A 5 178.29 71.40 -67.93
C ILE A 5 179.01 72.75 -67.91
N ILE A 6 178.35 73.80 -67.41
CA ILE A 6 178.97 75.13 -67.22
C ILE A 6 179.89 75.15 -65.98
N ASP A 7 179.54 74.39 -64.92
CA ASP A 7 180.24 74.43 -63.62
C ASP A 7 181.56 73.59 -63.56
N ASN A 8 182.05 73.00 -64.67
CA ASN A 8 183.27 72.15 -64.72
C ASN A 8 184.39 72.62 -65.70
N LEU A 9 184.30 73.83 -66.29
CA LEU A 9 185.37 74.42 -67.11
C LEU A 9 186.17 75.44 -66.28
N ASP A 10 187.46 75.14 -66.06
CA ASP A 10 188.37 75.94 -65.24
C ASP A 10 188.54 77.38 -65.80
N PRO A 11 188.63 78.43 -64.97
CA PRO A 11 188.65 79.80 -65.46
C PRO A 11 190.01 80.11 -66.11
N GLY A 12 190.03 80.28 -67.44
CA GLY A 12 191.22 80.76 -68.16
C GLY A 12 191.40 80.29 -69.60
N THR A 13 190.58 79.37 -70.12
CA THR A 13 190.70 78.90 -71.50
C THR A 13 189.32 78.76 -72.16
N LEU A 14 189.01 79.71 -73.04
CA LEU A 14 188.00 79.55 -74.07
C LEU A 14 188.76 79.21 -75.36
N ASP A 15 188.78 77.94 -75.75
CA ASP A 15 189.10 77.53 -77.13
C ASP A 15 187.83 77.04 -77.85
N GLY A 16 187.85 77.13 -79.18
CA GLY A 16 186.67 76.91 -80.02
C GLY A 16 186.18 75.46 -80.10
N ASP A 17 186.89 74.48 -79.54
CA ASP A 17 186.56 73.05 -79.70
C ASP A 17 185.60 72.52 -78.63
N SER A 18 185.59 73.08 -77.42
CA SER A 18 184.78 72.50 -76.33
C SER A 18 183.29 72.85 -76.42
N LEU A 19 182.96 74.01 -77.00
CA LEU A 19 181.57 74.39 -77.32
C LEU A 19 180.92 73.43 -78.34
N PHE A 20 181.73 72.76 -79.17
CA PHE A 20 181.24 71.77 -80.14
C PHE A 20 180.80 70.46 -79.47
N GLN A 21 181.55 69.97 -78.47
CA GLN A 21 181.18 68.76 -77.71
C GLN A 21 179.93 68.94 -76.83
N ALA A 22 179.69 70.16 -76.33
CA ALA A 22 178.47 70.48 -75.59
C ALA A 22 177.23 70.46 -76.50
N ALA A 23 177.36 70.94 -77.76
CA ALA A 23 176.28 70.93 -78.74
C ALA A 23 175.93 69.51 -79.24
N GLU A 24 176.92 68.63 -79.43
CA GLU A 24 176.68 67.23 -79.85
C GLU A 24 175.92 66.42 -78.80
N LYS A 25 176.24 66.57 -77.51
CA LYS A 25 175.55 65.85 -76.43
C LYS A 25 174.12 66.34 -76.19
N ILE A 26 173.84 67.61 -76.44
CA ILE A 26 172.47 68.12 -76.42
C ILE A 26 171.67 67.48 -77.57
N ASN A 27 172.26 67.34 -78.75
CA ASN A 27 171.60 66.74 -79.90
C ASN A 27 171.34 65.22 -79.74
N ALA A 28 172.29 64.49 -79.12
CA ALA A 28 172.13 63.06 -78.82
C ALA A 28 170.97 62.79 -77.83
N ASN A 29 170.80 63.65 -76.83
CA ASN A 29 169.70 63.52 -75.87
C ASN A 29 168.32 63.82 -76.48
N PHE A 30 168.25 64.66 -77.53
CA PHE A 30 167.01 64.82 -78.29
C PHE A 30 166.68 63.61 -79.16
N ALA A 31 167.69 62.89 -79.68
CA ALA A 31 167.49 61.66 -80.45
C ALA A 31 166.98 60.48 -79.59
N GLU A 32 167.41 60.38 -78.32
CA GLU A 32 166.97 59.31 -77.41
C GLU A 32 165.53 59.50 -76.90
N ILE A 33 165.11 60.76 -76.71
CA ILE A 33 163.72 61.10 -76.39
C ILE A 33 162.80 60.81 -77.58
N TYR A 34 163.26 60.99 -78.82
CA TYR A 34 162.52 60.62 -80.04
C TYR A 34 162.35 59.10 -80.19
N ASN A 35 163.35 58.31 -79.77
CA ASN A 35 163.31 56.84 -79.89
C ASN A 35 162.48 56.13 -78.80
N THR A 36 162.23 56.76 -77.65
CA THR A 36 161.50 56.11 -76.54
C THR A 36 160.00 56.42 -76.55
N LEU A 37 159.60 57.62 -77.00
CA LEU A 37 158.21 58.05 -76.96
C LEU A 37 157.54 58.14 -78.34
N GLY A 38 158.31 57.98 -79.43
CA GLY A 38 157.79 58.11 -80.79
C GLY A 38 157.25 59.52 -81.07
N ASP A 39 156.90 59.79 -82.34
CA ASP A 39 156.40 61.08 -82.84
C ASP A 39 154.98 61.44 -82.38
N GLY A 40 154.47 60.74 -81.35
CA GLY A 40 153.11 60.88 -80.88
C GLY A 40 152.05 60.45 -81.90
N ASN A 41 152.41 59.77 -83.00
CA ASN A 41 151.44 59.53 -84.07
C ASN A 41 151.44 58.14 -84.73
N THR A 42 152.36 57.22 -84.44
CA THR A 42 152.27 55.86 -85.02
C THR A 42 152.85 54.72 -84.16
N ILE A 43 151.97 53.86 -83.63
CA ILE A 43 152.27 52.42 -83.49
C ILE A 43 151.58 51.73 -84.67
N THR A 44 152.41 51.24 -85.59
CA THR A 44 152.00 50.50 -86.78
C THR A 44 151.76 49.01 -86.45
N PRO A 45 150.81 48.36 -87.12
CA PRO A 45 150.12 47.16 -86.66
C PRO A 45 150.73 45.86 -87.22
N GLY A 46 150.70 44.80 -86.43
CA GLY A 46 150.99 43.44 -86.88
C GLY A 46 150.31 42.43 -85.97
N GLY A 47 149.08 42.03 -86.31
CA GLY A 47 148.38 40.92 -85.64
C GLY A 47 146.86 40.90 -85.80
N ILE A 48 146.22 42.02 -86.15
CA ILE A 48 144.77 42.13 -86.33
C ILE A 48 144.48 42.69 -87.72
N GLY A 49 144.15 41.81 -88.66
CA GLY A 49 143.76 42.18 -90.02
C GLY A 49 142.32 41.78 -90.30
N ASN A 50 141.49 42.75 -90.68
CA ASN A 50 140.15 42.59 -91.27
C ASN A 50 138.98 42.12 -90.36
N ILE A 51 138.86 42.63 -89.13
CA ILE A 51 137.59 42.54 -88.39
C ILE A 51 136.98 43.94 -88.30
N ALA A 52 135.75 44.09 -88.81
CA ALA A 52 135.01 45.35 -88.77
C ALA A 52 134.70 45.79 -87.31
N ASN A 53 134.64 47.10 -87.07
CA ASN A 53 134.35 47.70 -85.75
C ASN A 53 133.04 47.15 -85.15
N GLY A 54 133.05 46.72 -83.88
CA GLY A 54 131.87 46.20 -83.19
C GLY A 54 132.22 45.45 -81.90
N LEU A 55 131.21 44.86 -81.25
CA LEU A 55 131.41 44.02 -80.07
C LEU A 55 132.04 42.69 -80.48
N ILE A 56 133.14 42.30 -79.85
CA ILE A 56 133.79 41.00 -80.09
C ILE A 56 133.08 39.95 -79.24
N VAL A 57 132.44 38.97 -79.89
CA VAL A 57 131.72 37.88 -79.20
C VAL A 57 132.38 36.54 -79.51
N ALA A 58 132.66 35.77 -78.46
CA ALA A 58 133.14 34.40 -78.57
C ALA A 58 131.99 33.48 -79.02
N ILE A 59 132.18 32.76 -80.12
CA ILE A 59 131.18 31.80 -80.64
C ILE A 59 131.59 30.34 -80.44
N GLY A 60 132.67 30.12 -79.71
CA GLY A 60 133.23 28.82 -79.40
C GLY A 60 134.66 28.98 -78.92
N ALA A 61 135.24 27.90 -78.38
CA ALA A 61 136.60 27.93 -77.85
C ALA A 61 137.60 28.44 -78.91
N GLY A 62 138.17 29.62 -78.69
CA GLY A 62 139.20 30.24 -79.55
C GLY A 62 138.68 30.93 -80.82
N GLN A 63 137.37 31.01 -81.06
CA GLN A 63 136.80 31.72 -82.22
C GLN A 63 135.95 32.90 -81.78
N PHE A 64 136.27 34.08 -82.30
CA PHE A 64 135.55 35.32 -82.03
C PHE A 64 135.08 35.94 -83.34
N ILE A 65 133.88 36.51 -83.31
CA ILE A 65 133.35 37.32 -84.42
C ILE A 65 133.07 38.73 -83.92
N GLY A 66 133.29 39.72 -84.79
CA GLY A 66 132.75 41.06 -84.59
C GLY A 66 131.25 41.02 -84.84
N ARG A 67 130.45 41.49 -83.88
CA ARG A 67 129.01 41.72 -84.04
C ARG A 67 128.72 43.21 -83.90
N GLU A 68 128.03 43.75 -84.90
CA GLU A 68 127.45 45.07 -84.84
C GLU A 68 126.17 45.03 -83.98
N ILE A 69 126.00 45.98 -83.07
CA ILE A 69 124.73 46.15 -82.35
C ILE A 69 123.86 47.07 -83.22
N VAL A 70 122.84 46.49 -83.85
CA VAL A 70 121.88 47.23 -84.67
C VAL A 70 120.62 47.49 -83.84
N SER A 71 120.27 48.75 -83.59
CA SER A 71 118.98 49.12 -83.00
C SER A 71 117.95 49.42 -84.09
N GLN A 72 116.72 48.92 -83.95
CA GLN A 72 115.61 49.21 -84.88
C GLN A 72 114.80 50.46 -84.47
N THR A 73 115.11 51.09 -83.33
CA THR A 73 114.50 52.36 -82.85
C THR A 73 115.49 53.20 -82.02
N ALA A 74 115.40 54.53 -82.12
CA ALA A 74 116.45 55.52 -81.79
C ALA A 74 116.75 55.79 -80.29
N SER A 75 116.62 54.83 -79.37
CA SER A 75 116.64 55.11 -77.92
C SER A 75 117.72 54.40 -77.10
N ILE A 76 118.67 53.72 -77.73
CA ILE A 76 119.91 53.29 -77.06
C ILE A 76 121.08 54.06 -77.69
N THR A 77 121.57 55.07 -76.97
CA THR A 77 122.81 55.78 -77.31
C THR A 77 123.94 55.22 -76.46
N ILE A 78 124.94 54.60 -77.10
CA ILE A 78 126.22 54.28 -76.48
C ILE A 78 127.22 55.31 -77.01
N THR A 79 127.59 56.29 -76.18
CA THR A 79 128.54 57.34 -76.55
C THR A 79 129.95 56.97 -76.10
N ASN A 80 130.92 56.97 -77.01
CA ASN A 80 132.32 56.59 -76.76
C ASN A 80 133.16 57.78 -76.26
N GLY A 81 133.98 57.59 -75.22
CA GLY A 81 134.96 58.56 -74.74
C GLY A 81 136.30 58.45 -75.47
N THR A 82 136.80 59.57 -75.99
CA THR A 82 137.78 59.76 -77.08
C THR A 82 139.28 59.73 -76.67
N GLY A 83 139.70 58.96 -75.67
CA GLY A 83 141.10 59.04 -75.21
C GLY A 83 141.46 60.36 -74.52
N LEU A 84 140.46 61.17 -74.14
CA LEU A 84 140.54 62.17 -73.08
C LEU A 84 139.35 61.90 -72.12
N ALA A 85 139.53 60.91 -71.24
CA ALA A 85 138.63 60.45 -70.16
C ALA A 85 137.12 60.22 -70.48
N GLY A 86 136.65 58.96 -70.44
CA GLY A 86 135.20 58.67 -70.38
C GLY A 86 134.81 57.19 -70.52
N ASN A 87 134.22 56.62 -69.46
CA ASN A 87 133.60 55.28 -69.44
C ASN A 87 132.24 55.28 -70.19
N PRO A 88 131.79 54.13 -70.74
CA PRO A 88 130.45 54.02 -71.32
C PRO A 88 129.35 53.94 -70.23
N THR A 89 128.26 54.70 -70.42
CA THR A 89 127.01 54.62 -69.63
C THR A 89 125.81 54.28 -70.53
N ILE A 90 124.77 53.67 -69.94
CA ILE A 90 123.53 53.27 -70.62
C ILE A 90 122.37 54.05 -69.98
N ASP A 91 121.62 54.80 -70.80
CA ASP A 91 120.43 55.56 -70.42
C ASP A 91 119.16 54.87 -70.97
N LEU A 92 118.10 54.74 -70.16
CA LEU A 92 116.86 54.03 -70.50
C LEU A 92 115.66 54.99 -70.44
N THR A 93 115.52 55.83 -71.46
CA THR A 93 114.53 56.92 -71.48
C THR A 93 113.12 56.54 -71.95
N ASN A 94 112.73 55.26 -72.03
CA ASN A 94 111.36 54.92 -72.44
C ASN A 94 110.83 53.56 -71.91
N SER A 95 110.54 53.47 -70.60
CA SER A 95 109.86 52.30 -69.99
C SER A 95 108.34 52.29 -70.20
N GLY A 96 107.76 53.34 -70.79
CA GLY A 96 106.32 53.49 -70.99
C GLY A 96 105.51 53.85 -69.73
N VAL A 97 106.18 53.98 -68.57
CA VAL A 97 105.54 54.42 -67.31
C VAL A 97 105.99 55.84 -67.01
N VAL A 98 105.09 56.80 -67.24
CA VAL A 98 105.27 58.22 -66.86
C VAL A 98 104.50 58.55 -65.58
N ALA A 99 104.90 59.62 -64.88
CA ALA A 99 104.14 60.14 -63.75
C ALA A 99 102.70 60.43 -64.21
N GLY A 100 101.72 59.72 -63.65
CA GLY A 100 100.31 59.80 -64.04
C GLY A 100 99.72 58.55 -64.72
N THR A 101 100.55 57.57 -65.10
CA THR A 101 100.12 56.38 -65.88
C THR A 101 99.03 55.54 -65.20
N TYR A 102 98.96 55.53 -63.87
CA TYR A 102 97.93 54.81 -63.09
C TYR A 102 96.97 55.75 -62.35
N SER A 103 96.91 57.02 -62.75
CA SER A 103 96.07 58.02 -62.08
C SER A 103 94.58 57.73 -62.17
N GLU A 104 94.10 57.08 -63.23
CA GLU A 104 92.70 56.65 -63.34
C GLU A 104 92.34 55.56 -62.31
N HIS A 105 93.34 54.87 -61.76
CA HIS A 105 93.17 53.86 -60.71
C HIS A 105 93.58 54.42 -59.33
N GLY A 106 93.76 55.75 -59.22
CA GLY A 106 93.99 56.44 -57.96
C GLY A 106 95.40 56.30 -57.39
N LEU A 107 96.37 55.76 -58.14
CA LEU A 107 97.74 55.54 -57.69
C LEU A 107 98.71 56.52 -58.38
N THR A 108 99.64 57.09 -57.63
CA THR A 108 100.80 57.81 -58.14
C THR A 108 102.04 56.94 -58.00
N VAL A 109 102.79 56.82 -59.10
CA VAL A 109 104.05 56.06 -59.17
C VAL A 109 105.20 56.99 -59.55
N SER A 110 106.40 56.72 -59.05
CA SER A 110 107.63 57.41 -59.47
C SER A 110 107.97 57.10 -60.93
N ALA A 111 108.90 57.86 -61.52
CA ALA A 111 109.43 57.59 -62.86
C ALA A 111 110.13 56.22 -62.98
N GLN A 112 110.42 55.58 -61.84
CA GLN A 112 110.97 54.22 -61.76
C GLN A 112 109.87 53.16 -61.50
N GLY A 113 108.59 53.54 -61.48
CA GLY A 113 107.46 52.62 -61.31
C GLY A 113 107.12 52.24 -59.87
N ILE A 114 107.67 52.92 -58.86
CA ILE A 114 107.38 52.66 -57.43
C ILE A 114 106.14 53.46 -57.03
N ILE A 115 105.15 52.86 -56.35
CA ILE A 115 103.99 53.61 -55.82
C ILE A 115 104.47 54.60 -54.75
N THR A 116 104.29 55.89 -55.02
CA THR A 116 104.73 57.01 -54.18
C THR A 116 103.57 57.80 -53.57
N GLY A 117 102.34 57.56 -54.03
CA GLY A 117 101.14 58.18 -53.46
C GLY A 117 99.87 57.48 -53.91
N ILE A 118 98.78 57.76 -53.20
CA ILE A 118 97.42 57.34 -53.57
C ILE A 118 96.60 58.63 -53.67
N ALA A 119 96.19 58.99 -54.88
CA ALA A 119 95.51 60.24 -55.20
C ALA A 119 94.02 60.22 -54.83
N THR A 120 93.39 59.05 -54.79
CA THR A 120 91.99 58.89 -54.37
C THR A 120 91.89 57.83 -53.26
N PRO A 121 91.99 58.23 -51.98
CA PRO A 121 91.75 57.35 -50.83
C PRO A 121 90.37 56.66 -50.86
N GLN A 122 89.45 57.18 -51.69
CA GLN A 122 88.07 56.76 -51.84
C GLN A 122 87.89 55.24 -52.05
N PHE A 123 88.77 54.57 -52.81
CA PHE A 123 88.67 53.12 -53.02
C PHE A 123 89.00 52.30 -51.76
N LEU A 124 89.97 52.76 -50.95
CA LEU A 124 90.23 52.14 -49.65
C LEU A 124 89.10 52.45 -48.68
N THR A 125 88.52 53.65 -48.73
CA THR A 125 87.39 54.00 -47.86
C THR A 125 86.11 53.27 -48.25
N ASP A 126 85.81 53.07 -49.54
CA ASP A 126 84.61 52.37 -50.00
C ASP A 126 84.66 50.87 -49.65
N ALA A 127 85.83 50.24 -49.82
CA ALA A 127 86.05 48.86 -49.36
C ALA A 127 85.96 48.75 -47.83
N GLN A 128 86.51 49.73 -47.10
CA GLN A 128 86.41 49.80 -45.65
C GLN A 128 84.96 50.01 -45.19
N THR A 129 84.20 50.90 -45.85
CA THR A 129 82.78 51.17 -45.61
C THR A 129 81.93 49.94 -45.90
N ALA A 130 82.12 49.27 -47.03
CA ALA A 130 81.41 48.02 -47.35
C ALA A 130 81.68 46.93 -46.31
N SER A 131 82.93 46.79 -45.86
CA SER A 131 83.28 45.87 -44.78
C SER A 131 82.61 46.26 -43.46
N THR A 132 82.53 47.55 -43.11
CA THR A 132 81.87 47.99 -41.87
C THR A 132 80.37 47.78 -41.93
N THR A 133 79.73 48.04 -43.08
CA THR A 133 78.30 47.77 -43.30
C THR A 133 77.99 46.27 -43.23
N ALA A 134 78.83 45.42 -43.81
CA ALA A 134 78.66 43.97 -43.73
C ALA A 134 78.80 43.45 -42.29
N VAL A 135 79.77 43.95 -41.53
CA VAL A 135 79.94 43.61 -40.10
C VAL A 135 78.74 44.11 -39.29
N ALA A 136 78.24 45.31 -39.54
CA ALA A 136 77.05 45.84 -38.88
C ALA A 136 75.79 45.01 -39.18
N ALA A 137 75.57 44.65 -40.45
CA ALA A 137 74.47 43.79 -40.86
C ALA A 137 74.55 42.39 -40.23
N ALA A 138 75.76 41.81 -40.14
CA ALA A 138 75.99 40.54 -39.45
C ALA A 138 75.71 40.65 -37.94
N ALA A 139 76.08 41.76 -37.30
CA ALA A 139 75.75 42.02 -35.90
C ALA A 139 74.23 42.15 -35.67
N THR A 140 73.52 42.84 -36.57
CA THR A 140 72.04 42.92 -36.54
C THR A 140 71.42 41.54 -36.70
N ALA A 141 71.85 40.75 -37.69
CA ALA A 141 71.35 39.40 -37.89
C ALA A 141 71.62 38.49 -36.68
N SER A 142 72.78 38.62 -36.03
CA SER A 142 73.07 37.91 -34.77
C SER A 142 72.14 38.33 -33.63
N ALA A 143 71.77 39.61 -33.55
CA ALA A 143 70.82 40.09 -32.57
C ALA A 143 69.40 39.58 -32.85
N ASP A 144 68.97 39.58 -34.12
CA ASP A 144 67.68 39.04 -34.54
C ASP A 144 67.56 37.55 -34.21
N VAL A 145 68.61 36.76 -34.46
CA VAL A 145 68.66 35.34 -34.07
C VAL A 145 68.49 35.16 -32.56
N ALA A 146 69.10 36.04 -31.75
CA ALA A 146 68.94 36.00 -30.30
C ALA A 146 67.48 36.31 -29.89
N THR A 147 66.85 37.33 -30.48
CA THR A 147 65.44 37.68 -30.25
C THR A 147 64.47 36.59 -30.72
N ILE A 148 64.77 35.90 -31.82
CA ILE A 148 64.02 34.72 -32.26
C ILE A 148 64.16 33.60 -31.23
N GLY A 149 65.38 33.38 -30.71
CA GLY A 149 65.64 32.41 -29.65
C GLY A 149 64.82 32.66 -28.38
N THR A 150 64.73 33.91 -27.92
CA THR A 150 63.89 34.27 -26.77
C THR A 150 62.40 34.07 -27.07
N SER A 151 61.93 34.51 -28.24
CA SER A 151 60.53 34.34 -28.65
C SER A 151 60.12 32.87 -28.76
N LEU A 152 61.03 32.01 -29.23
CA LEU A 152 60.82 30.56 -29.28
C LEU A 152 60.74 29.95 -27.88
N ALA A 153 61.56 30.41 -26.93
CA ALA A 153 61.50 29.98 -25.53
C ALA A 153 60.18 30.41 -24.85
N ASP A 154 59.73 31.65 -25.10
CA ASP A 154 58.44 32.15 -24.60
C ASP A 154 57.28 31.34 -25.18
N ALA A 155 57.30 31.03 -26.47
CA ALA A 155 56.28 30.20 -27.13
C ALA A 155 56.25 28.76 -26.56
N GLN A 156 57.40 28.15 -26.29
CA GLN A 156 57.48 26.85 -25.64
C GLN A 156 56.92 26.88 -24.20
N THR A 157 57.22 27.95 -23.47
CA THR A 157 56.69 28.16 -22.11
C THR A 157 55.17 28.31 -22.15
N ALA A 158 54.64 29.14 -23.05
CA ALA A 158 53.20 29.32 -23.23
C ALA A 158 52.49 28.01 -23.63
N ALA A 159 53.08 27.21 -24.52
CA ALA A 159 52.56 25.90 -24.90
C ALA A 159 52.50 24.94 -23.70
N THR A 160 53.54 24.94 -22.86
CA THR A 160 53.59 24.14 -21.63
C THR A 160 52.53 24.58 -20.61
N SER A 161 52.35 25.89 -20.44
CA SER A 161 51.30 26.45 -19.57
C SER A 161 49.90 26.08 -20.07
N ALA A 162 49.64 26.20 -21.38
CA ALA A 162 48.37 25.81 -21.97
C ALA A 162 48.07 24.31 -21.79
N GLN A 163 49.07 23.44 -21.97
CA GLN A 163 48.93 22.01 -21.72
C GLN A 163 48.61 21.72 -20.24
N THR A 164 49.26 22.44 -19.31
CA THR A 164 49.00 22.32 -17.87
C THR A 164 47.56 22.73 -17.55
N SER A 165 47.09 23.86 -18.08
CA SER A 165 45.70 24.31 -17.90
C SER A 165 44.68 23.33 -18.49
N ALA A 166 44.98 22.72 -19.64
CA ALA A 166 44.14 21.69 -20.24
C ALA A 166 44.04 20.44 -19.34
N ASN A 167 45.16 20.02 -18.74
CA ASN A 167 45.18 18.88 -17.81
C ASN A 167 44.39 19.18 -16.52
N SER A 168 44.50 20.41 -15.98
CA SER A 168 43.69 20.84 -14.82
C SER A 168 42.20 20.84 -15.14
N ALA A 169 41.80 21.40 -16.29
CA ALA A 169 40.40 21.40 -16.72
C ALA A 169 39.84 19.98 -16.90
N SER A 170 40.63 19.05 -17.42
CA SER A 170 40.25 17.63 -17.51
C SER A 170 40.06 16.99 -16.13
N THR A 171 40.88 17.37 -15.16
CA THR A 171 40.78 16.88 -13.77
C THR A 171 39.52 17.44 -13.10
N ASP A 172 39.28 18.74 -13.23
CA ASP A 172 38.10 19.41 -12.68
C ASP A 172 36.79 18.84 -13.27
N ALA A 173 36.77 18.52 -14.57
CA ALA A 173 35.65 17.85 -15.21
C ALA A 173 35.39 16.45 -14.63
N GLY A 174 36.45 15.69 -14.34
CA GLY A 174 36.35 14.39 -13.66
C GLY A 174 35.80 14.50 -12.24
N THR A 175 36.26 15.49 -11.47
CA THR A 175 35.75 15.79 -10.13
C THR A 175 34.27 16.16 -10.18
N ALA A 176 33.87 17.06 -11.09
CA ALA A 176 32.48 17.47 -11.24
C ALA A 176 31.55 16.29 -11.60
N SER A 177 32.02 15.35 -12.44
CA SER A 177 31.28 14.12 -12.75
C SER A 177 31.11 13.20 -11.51
N THR A 178 32.12 13.16 -10.65
CA THR A 178 32.09 12.39 -9.39
C THR A 178 31.15 13.03 -8.38
N ASP A 179 31.20 14.35 -8.24
CA ASP A 179 30.31 15.12 -7.37
C ASP A 179 28.85 14.98 -7.80
N ALA A 180 28.56 15.02 -9.10
CA ALA A 180 27.22 14.78 -9.64
C ALA A 180 26.70 13.37 -9.31
N SER A 181 27.56 12.36 -9.42
CA SER A 181 27.21 10.96 -9.07
C SER A 181 26.93 10.81 -7.57
N THR A 182 27.75 11.46 -6.74
CA THR A 182 27.58 11.51 -5.27
C THR A 182 26.28 12.20 -4.88
N ALA A 183 25.96 13.34 -5.51
CA ALA A 183 24.70 14.05 -5.30
C ALA A 183 23.48 13.18 -5.67
N SER A 184 23.56 12.43 -6.78
CA SER A 184 22.49 11.49 -7.17
C SER A 184 22.28 10.39 -6.12
N THR A 185 23.37 9.87 -5.56
CA THR A 185 23.33 8.83 -4.51
C THR A 185 22.74 9.37 -3.20
N ALA A 186 23.09 10.61 -2.84
CA ALA A 186 22.51 11.29 -1.68
C ALA A 186 21.00 11.51 -1.85
N ALA A 187 20.54 11.93 -3.03
CA ALA A 187 19.11 12.10 -3.33
C ALA A 187 18.33 10.78 -3.26
N ALA A 188 18.90 9.69 -3.77
CA ALA A 188 18.33 8.35 -3.64
C ALA A 188 18.22 7.91 -2.16
N SER A 189 19.26 8.18 -1.38
CA SER A 189 19.30 7.86 0.06
C SER A 189 18.26 8.66 0.86
N ALA A 190 18.05 9.94 0.51
CA ALA A 190 17.01 10.77 1.10
C ALA A 190 15.60 10.23 0.80
N THR A 191 15.37 9.77 -0.43
CA THR A 191 14.09 9.15 -0.84
C THR A 191 13.83 7.84 -0.09
N ALA A 192 14.85 7.00 0.08
CA ALA A 192 14.77 5.76 0.86
C ALA A 192 14.47 6.04 2.35
N SER A 193 15.10 7.08 2.90
CA SER A 193 14.85 7.53 4.28
C SER A 193 13.41 8.03 4.47
N ALA A 194 12.89 8.82 3.52
CA ALA A 194 11.49 9.28 3.54
C ALA A 194 10.50 8.10 3.48
N THR A 195 10.77 7.11 2.63
CA THR A 195 9.95 5.89 2.53
C THR A 195 9.94 5.11 3.85
N SER A 196 11.11 5.03 4.51
CA SER A 196 11.25 4.35 5.80
C SER A 196 10.50 5.08 6.92
N ALA A 197 10.46 6.41 6.88
CA ALA A 197 9.67 7.23 7.81
C ALA A 197 8.16 6.94 7.65
N THR A 198 7.64 6.93 6.42
CA THR A 198 6.23 6.59 6.15
C THR A 198 5.89 5.17 6.59
N ALA A 199 6.77 4.19 6.36
CA ALA A 199 6.57 2.82 6.85
C ALA A 199 6.53 2.73 8.39
N SER A 200 7.32 3.56 9.08
CA SER A 200 7.33 3.64 10.54
C SER A 200 6.03 4.26 11.07
N GLU A 201 5.50 5.30 10.42
CA GLU A 201 4.20 5.90 10.77
C GLU A 201 3.04 4.92 10.58
N ALA A 202 3.05 4.14 9.49
CA ALA A 202 2.07 3.08 9.26
C ALA A 202 2.13 2.00 10.34
N SER A 203 3.34 1.60 10.74
CA SER A 203 3.56 0.62 11.81
C SER A 203 3.08 1.14 13.18
N ALA A 204 3.30 2.43 13.47
CA ALA A 204 2.80 3.07 14.68
C ALA A 204 1.26 3.09 14.72
N THR A 205 0.63 3.38 13.57
CA THR A 205 -0.84 3.36 13.43
C THR A 205 -1.40 1.95 13.66
N ALA A 206 -0.81 0.93 13.03
CA ALA A 206 -1.22 -0.46 13.22
C ALA A 206 -1.07 -0.94 14.67
N SER A 207 -0.01 -0.48 15.35
CA SER A 207 0.20 -0.77 16.78
C SER A 207 -0.87 -0.11 17.65
N ALA A 208 -1.25 1.14 17.37
CA ALA A 208 -2.32 1.84 18.07
C ALA A 208 -3.68 1.12 17.89
N THR A 209 -4.01 0.69 16.67
CA THR A 209 -5.22 -0.12 16.41
C THR A 209 -5.22 -1.43 17.19
N SER A 210 -4.08 -2.11 17.25
CA SER A 210 -3.92 -3.36 18.02
C SER A 210 -4.12 -3.15 19.53
N ALA A 211 -3.63 -2.01 20.06
CA ALA A 211 -3.85 -1.64 21.46
C ALA A 211 -5.33 -1.37 21.75
N THR A 212 -6.05 -0.68 20.86
CA THR A 212 -7.50 -0.46 20.98
C THR A 212 -8.28 -1.79 20.97
N ALA A 213 -7.95 -2.69 20.04
CA ALA A 213 -8.60 -4.01 19.97
C ALA A 213 -8.37 -4.85 21.24
N SER A 214 -7.15 -4.78 21.79
CA SER A 214 -6.81 -5.45 23.06
C SER A 214 -7.61 -4.86 24.23
N ALA A 215 -7.77 -3.54 24.29
CA ALA A 215 -8.58 -2.88 25.31
C ALA A 215 -10.06 -3.29 25.22
N SER A 216 -10.66 -3.33 24.02
CA SER A 216 -12.03 -3.80 23.84
C SER A 216 -12.22 -5.26 24.27
N THR A 217 -11.23 -6.11 23.98
CA THR A 217 -11.24 -7.51 24.42
C THR A 217 -11.20 -7.63 25.94
N ALA A 218 -10.37 -6.81 26.62
CA ALA A 218 -10.31 -6.77 28.08
C ALA A 218 -11.65 -6.32 28.71
N THR A 219 -12.31 -5.32 28.11
CA THR A 219 -13.65 -4.89 28.55
C THR A 219 -14.69 -6.00 28.41
N ALA A 220 -14.71 -6.71 27.27
CA ALA A 220 -15.63 -7.82 27.05
C ALA A 220 -15.40 -8.98 28.05
N ALA A 221 -14.14 -9.29 28.35
CA ALA A 221 -13.79 -10.28 29.36
C ALA A 221 -14.27 -9.86 30.77
N ALA A 222 -14.13 -8.59 31.13
CA ALA A 222 -14.64 -8.07 32.40
C ALA A 222 -16.16 -8.20 32.52
N THR A 223 -16.92 -7.87 31.48
CA THR A 223 -18.39 -8.07 31.45
C THR A 223 -18.75 -9.55 31.60
N THR A 224 -18.02 -10.44 30.94
CA THR A 224 -18.24 -11.89 31.06
C THR A 224 -18.02 -12.36 32.49
N ALA A 225 -16.97 -11.88 33.16
CA ALA A 225 -16.70 -12.19 34.57
C ALA A 225 -17.82 -11.68 35.49
N THR A 226 -18.33 -10.46 35.28
CA THR A 226 -19.48 -9.93 36.05
C THR A 226 -20.73 -10.80 35.87
N ASN A 227 -21.05 -11.20 34.64
CA ASN A 227 -22.21 -12.06 34.36
C ASN A 227 -22.07 -13.43 35.02
N ALA A 228 -20.87 -14.00 35.05
CA ALA A 228 -20.59 -15.25 35.75
C ALA A 228 -20.82 -15.11 37.27
N VAL A 229 -20.33 -14.03 37.88
CA VAL A 229 -20.56 -13.76 39.31
C VAL A 229 -22.05 -13.63 39.64
N ASN A 230 -22.81 -12.90 38.81
CA ASN A 230 -24.25 -12.76 39.01
C ASN A 230 -24.98 -14.11 38.91
N SER A 231 -24.61 -14.93 37.93
CA SER A 231 -25.18 -16.28 37.74
C SER A 231 -24.89 -17.19 38.94
N ILE A 232 -23.66 -17.14 39.47
CA ILE A 232 -23.28 -17.85 40.70
C ILE A 232 -24.11 -17.34 41.88
N GLY A 233 -24.27 -16.02 42.03
CA GLY A 233 -25.08 -15.42 43.08
C GLY A 233 -26.53 -15.93 43.08
N THR A 234 -27.16 -15.95 41.91
CA THR A 234 -28.53 -16.50 41.76
C THR A 234 -28.60 -17.98 42.10
N SER A 235 -27.64 -18.79 41.61
CA SER A 235 -27.60 -20.22 41.89
C SER A 235 -27.43 -20.54 43.38
N VAL A 236 -26.67 -19.71 44.11
CA VAL A 236 -26.50 -19.83 45.56
C VAL A 236 -27.81 -19.53 46.29
N THR A 237 -28.54 -18.49 45.90
CA THR A 237 -29.83 -18.15 46.50
C THR A 237 -30.88 -19.22 46.21
N ASP A 238 -30.93 -19.76 44.99
CA ASP A 238 -31.85 -20.83 44.62
C ASP A 238 -31.56 -22.11 45.41
N ALA A 239 -30.27 -22.45 45.58
CA ALA A 239 -29.86 -23.60 46.39
C ALA A 239 -30.25 -23.45 47.87
N GLN A 240 -30.09 -22.25 48.45
CA GLN A 240 -30.52 -21.97 49.82
C GLN A 240 -32.03 -22.07 49.97
N THR A 241 -32.78 -21.53 49.01
CA THR A 241 -34.25 -21.60 49.01
C THR A 241 -34.74 -23.03 48.88
N ALA A 242 -34.11 -23.83 48.03
CA ALA A 242 -34.40 -25.25 47.88
C ALA A 242 -34.10 -26.04 49.16
N ALA A 243 -32.98 -25.74 49.84
CA ALA A 243 -32.63 -26.36 51.11
C ALA A 243 -33.69 -26.07 52.19
N THR A 244 -34.05 -24.81 52.40
CA THR A 244 -35.10 -24.43 53.36
C THR A 244 -36.47 -25.02 52.99
N SER A 245 -36.80 -25.08 51.70
CA SER A 245 -38.06 -25.70 51.25
C SER A 245 -38.09 -27.21 51.53
N ALA A 246 -36.95 -27.89 51.37
CA ALA A 246 -36.81 -29.31 51.68
C ALA A 246 -36.89 -29.56 53.20
N GLU A 247 -36.22 -28.73 54.01
CA GLU A 247 -36.29 -28.76 55.47
C GLU A 247 -37.74 -28.60 55.94
N ASN A 248 -38.45 -27.56 55.50
CA ASN A 248 -39.85 -27.32 55.85
C ASN A 248 -40.80 -28.43 55.36
N SER A 249 -40.51 -29.03 54.19
CA SER A 249 -41.32 -30.14 53.67
C SER A 249 -41.12 -31.41 54.48
N TRP A 250 -39.90 -31.66 54.95
CA TRP A 250 -39.57 -32.78 55.80
C TRP A 250 -40.18 -32.62 57.19
N ASP A 251 -39.98 -31.45 57.82
CA ASP A 251 -40.59 -31.04 59.09
C ASP A 251 -42.12 -31.24 59.07
N SER A 252 -42.79 -30.66 58.08
CA SER A 252 -44.24 -30.80 57.94
C SER A 252 -44.72 -32.23 57.63
N PHE A 253 -43.86 -33.08 57.06
CA PHE A 253 -44.16 -34.49 56.88
C PHE A 253 -43.96 -35.26 58.20
N ASP A 254 -42.88 -34.99 58.92
CA ASP A 254 -42.55 -35.61 60.20
C ASP A 254 -43.62 -35.32 61.26
N ASP A 255 -44.14 -34.09 61.32
CA ASP A 255 -45.27 -33.69 62.17
C ASP A 255 -46.57 -34.44 61.85
N ARG A 256 -46.78 -34.74 60.56
CA ARG A 256 -47.98 -35.42 60.08
C ARG A 256 -47.87 -36.93 60.16
N TYR A 257 -46.68 -37.50 60.03
CA TYR A 257 -46.46 -38.93 60.06
C TYR A 257 -45.37 -39.27 61.08
N LEU A 258 -45.82 -39.59 62.29
CA LEU A 258 -44.95 -39.86 63.43
C LEU A 258 -44.25 -41.22 63.34
N GLY A 259 -44.54 -42.01 62.29
CA GLY A 259 -43.97 -43.34 62.08
C GLY A 259 -44.62 -44.42 62.95
N ALA A 260 -43.91 -45.53 63.15
CA ALA A 260 -44.37 -46.65 63.95
C ALA A 260 -44.09 -46.44 65.44
N LYS A 261 -45.11 -46.59 66.29
CA LYS A 261 -45.00 -46.50 67.75
C LYS A 261 -45.79 -47.63 68.38
N SER A 262 -45.33 -48.13 69.52
CA SER A 262 -45.99 -49.22 70.27
C SER A 262 -47.18 -48.75 71.12
N SER A 263 -47.40 -47.44 71.21
CA SER A 263 -48.48 -46.78 71.94
C SER A 263 -48.73 -45.38 71.39
N ALA A 264 -49.94 -44.84 71.62
CA ALA A 264 -50.34 -43.50 71.22
C ALA A 264 -49.37 -42.40 71.72
N PRO A 265 -48.75 -41.61 70.81
CA PRO A 265 -47.95 -40.44 71.18
C PRO A 265 -48.82 -39.32 71.77
N SER A 266 -48.23 -38.45 72.59
CA SER A 266 -48.85 -37.21 73.10
C SER A 266 -48.26 -35.93 72.50
N VAL A 267 -47.11 -36.04 71.82
CA VAL A 267 -46.38 -35.00 71.10
C VAL A 267 -45.89 -35.60 69.79
N ASP A 268 -45.53 -34.75 68.82
CA ASP A 268 -44.90 -35.18 67.57
C ASP A 268 -43.42 -35.62 67.79
N ASN A 269 -42.69 -35.79 66.70
CA ASN A 269 -41.31 -36.27 66.73
C ASN A 269 -40.29 -35.21 67.18
N ASP A 270 -40.64 -33.91 67.14
CA ASP A 270 -39.82 -32.80 67.61
C ASP A 270 -40.20 -32.36 69.05
N GLY A 271 -41.31 -32.88 69.57
CA GLY A 271 -41.79 -32.64 70.93
C GLY A 271 -42.86 -31.56 71.02
N ASP A 272 -43.38 -31.10 69.87
CA ASP A 272 -44.46 -30.14 69.76
C ASP A 272 -45.84 -30.81 69.87
N ALA A 273 -46.89 -29.99 69.93
CA ALA A 273 -48.25 -30.47 70.14
C ALA A 273 -48.80 -31.11 68.86
N LEU A 274 -49.42 -32.29 69.01
CA LEU A 274 -50.01 -33.03 67.90
C LEU A 274 -50.99 -32.19 67.07
N ILE A 275 -50.78 -32.17 65.76
CA ILE A 275 -51.71 -31.59 64.81
C ILE A 275 -52.87 -32.53 64.51
N THR A 276 -54.07 -31.96 64.31
CA THR A 276 -55.22 -32.75 63.84
C THR A 276 -54.91 -33.35 62.47
N GLY A 277 -55.15 -34.65 62.32
CA GLY A 277 -54.80 -35.41 61.13
C GLY A 277 -53.40 -36.02 61.16
N ALA A 278 -52.61 -35.83 62.23
CA ALA A 278 -51.37 -36.59 62.43
C ALA A 278 -51.66 -38.09 62.40
N LEU A 279 -50.70 -38.87 61.93
CA LEU A 279 -50.77 -40.31 61.69
C LEU A 279 -49.62 -41.00 62.42
N TYR A 280 -49.88 -42.11 63.11
CA TYR A 280 -48.83 -43.02 63.54
C TYR A 280 -49.28 -44.48 63.40
N PHE A 281 -48.37 -45.34 62.98
CA PHE A 281 -48.64 -46.77 62.86
C PHE A 281 -48.52 -47.40 64.25
N ASP A 282 -49.63 -47.91 64.77
CA ASP A 282 -49.64 -48.64 66.03
C ASP A 282 -49.09 -50.05 65.79
N SER A 283 -47.81 -50.26 66.12
CA SER A 283 -47.14 -51.54 65.90
C SER A 283 -47.65 -52.67 66.80
N THR A 284 -48.41 -52.34 67.85
CA THR A 284 -49.03 -53.33 68.75
C THR A 284 -50.37 -53.78 68.20
N ALA A 285 -51.15 -52.86 67.65
CA ALA A 285 -52.45 -53.13 67.04
C ALA A 285 -52.38 -53.48 65.53
N ASP A 286 -51.21 -53.34 64.90
CA ASP A 286 -50.96 -53.54 63.46
C ASP A 286 -51.87 -52.68 62.57
N GLU A 287 -52.10 -51.43 62.97
CA GLU A 287 -53.03 -50.52 62.27
C GLU A 287 -52.56 -49.06 62.22
N MET A 288 -53.08 -48.33 61.25
CA MET A 288 -52.84 -46.89 61.10
C MET A 288 -53.81 -46.10 62.00
N ARG A 289 -53.29 -45.25 62.88
CA ARG A 289 -54.09 -44.36 63.74
C ARG A 289 -54.01 -42.91 63.28
N VAL A 290 -55.10 -42.15 63.40
CA VAL A 290 -55.21 -40.72 63.09
C VAL A 290 -55.63 -39.91 64.33
N TYR A 291 -54.99 -38.77 64.57
CA TYR A 291 -55.33 -37.88 65.67
C TYR A 291 -56.46 -36.94 65.27
N ASN A 292 -57.59 -36.96 66.00
CA ASN A 292 -58.77 -36.16 65.69
C ASN A 292 -58.79 -34.77 66.38
N GLY A 293 -57.66 -34.37 66.99
CA GLY A 293 -57.55 -33.15 67.80
C GLY A 293 -57.73 -33.37 69.30
N SER A 294 -58.19 -34.54 69.72
CA SER A 294 -58.38 -34.90 71.14
C SER A 294 -57.96 -36.32 71.51
N SER A 295 -58.02 -37.25 70.56
CA SER A 295 -57.72 -38.67 70.75
C SER A 295 -57.28 -39.33 69.44
N TRP A 296 -56.69 -40.52 69.55
CA TRP A 296 -56.29 -41.34 68.41
C TRP A 296 -57.39 -42.33 68.03
N ALA A 297 -57.84 -42.29 66.77
CA ALA A 297 -58.81 -43.21 66.19
C ALA A 297 -58.17 -44.04 65.06
N ALA A 298 -58.76 -45.18 64.69
CA ALA A 298 -58.32 -45.92 63.50
C ALA A 298 -58.56 -45.09 62.23
N ALA A 299 -57.57 -45.04 61.34
CA ALA A 299 -57.67 -44.30 60.07
C ALA A 299 -58.46 -45.07 58.99
N GLY A 300 -58.65 -46.38 59.16
CA GLY A 300 -59.51 -47.24 58.35
C GLY A 300 -60.60 -47.92 59.19
N SER A 301 -61.58 -48.57 58.54
CA SER A 301 -62.53 -49.44 59.25
C SER A 301 -61.82 -50.70 59.75
N ALA A 302 -62.20 -51.18 60.93
CA ALA A 302 -61.67 -52.42 61.48
C ALA A 302 -62.11 -53.67 60.68
N ILE A 303 -63.09 -53.54 59.77
CA ILE A 303 -63.56 -54.63 58.90
C ILE A 303 -63.19 -54.37 57.44
N ASN A 304 -62.41 -55.28 56.85
CA ASN A 304 -62.16 -55.32 55.40
C ASN A 304 -63.40 -55.89 54.65
N GLY A 305 -64.49 -55.13 54.61
CA GLY A 305 -65.76 -55.52 53.97
C GLY A 305 -67.02 -55.05 54.73
N THR A 306 -68.22 -55.42 54.26
CA THR A 306 -69.50 -55.00 54.87
C THR A 306 -69.84 -55.79 56.15
N THR A 307 -69.32 -57.01 56.31
CA THR A 307 -69.55 -57.86 57.51
C THR A 307 -68.35 -58.77 57.82
N ASN A 308 -68.04 -58.97 59.10
CA ASN A 308 -67.20 -60.04 59.62
C ASN A 308 -68.06 -61.00 60.45
N ARG A 309 -67.84 -62.33 60.34
CA ARG A 309 -68.61 -63.35 61.08
C ARG A 309 -67.67 -64.30 61.80
N ASN A 310 -67.86 -64.42 63.11
CA ASN A 310 -67.09 -65.32 63.96
C ASN A 310 -68.06 -66.23 64.72
N THR A 311 -67.94 -67.54 64.52
CA THR A 311 -68.72 -68.55 65.23
C THR A 311 -67.84 -69.32 66.20
N TYR A 312 -68.29 -69.44 67.45
CA TYR A 312 -67.61 -70.12 68.53
C TYR A 312 -68.47 -71.24 69.11
N THR A 313 -67.83 -72.32 69.56
CA THR A 313 -68.43 -73.30 70.47
C THR A 313 -67.95 -72.97 71.88
N ALA A 314 -68.87 -72.57 72.75
CA ALA A 314 -68.57 -72.10 74.09
C ALA A 314 -68.06 -73.23 74.99
N THR A 315 -67.06 -72.91 75.79
CA THR A 315 -66.71 -73.71 76.97
C THR A 315 -67.65 -73.35 78.14
N ALA A 316 -67.77 -74.24 79.14
CA ALA A 316 -68.68 -74.04 80.25
C ALA A 316 -68.41 -72.70 80.98
N ASN A 317 -69.43 -71.85 81.06
CA ASN A 317 -69.40 -70.51 81.67
C ASN A 317 -68.48 -69.50 80.98
N GLN A 318 -68.15 -69.69 79.70
CA GLN A 318 -67.39 -68.69 78.93
C GLN A 318 -68.24 -67.43 78.68
N THR A 319 -67.68 -66.26 78.96
CA THR A 319 -68.35 -64.96 78.74
C THR A 319 -67.73 -64.14 77.62
N THR A 320 -66.43 -64.27 77.37
CA THR A 320 -65.71 -63.43 76.40
C THR A 320 -65.42 -64.19 75.10
N PHE A 321 -65.73 -63.54 73.98
CA PHE A 321 -65.51 -64.03 72.63
C PHE A 321 -64.89 -62.92 71.78
N ALA A 322 -63.77 -63.20 71.13
CA ALA A 322 -63.10 -62.24 70.26
C ALA A 322 -63.94 -62.02 68.99
N SER A 323 -64.12 -60.79 68.55
CA SER A 323 -64.73 -60.47 67.26
C SER A 323 -64.42 -59.04 66.90
N VAL A 324 -64.06 -58.78 65.65
CA VAL A 324 -63.81 -57.42 65.17
C VAL A 324 -65.10 -56.78 64.69
N TYR A 325 -65.44 -55.60 65.19
CA TYR A 325 -66.63 -54.83 64.84
C TYR A 325 -66.40 -53.32 65.00
N ASP A 326 -67.12 -52.50 64.23
CA ASP A 326 -67.21 -51.07 64.54
C ASP A 326 -68.16 -50.89 65.73
N VAL A 327 -67.73 -50.16 66.77
CA VAL A 327 -68.47 -50.02 68.03
C VAL A 327 -69.91 -49.55 67.79
N GLY A 328 -70.88 -50.30 68.35
CA GLY A 328 -72.31 -50.06 68.16
C GLY A 328 -72.94 -50.79 66.97
N PHE A 329 -72.15 -51.46 66.13
CA PHE A 329 -72.60 -52.19 64.94
C PHE A 329 -72.22 -53.67 65.00
N VAL A 330 -72.84 -54.42 65.92
CA VAL A 330 -72.65 -55.86 66.06
C VAL A 330 -73.94 -56.56 66.48
N ASP A 331 -74.18 -57.75 65.92
CA ASP A 331 -75.22 -58.68 66.36
C ASP A 331 -74.59 -59.93 66.96
N VAL A 332 -75.12 -60.40 68.10
CA VAL A 332 -74.63 -61.59 68.81
C VAL A 332 -75.77 -62.59 68.95
N TYR A 333 -75.52 -63.85 68.62
CA TYR A 333 -76.49 -64.94 68.69
C TYR A 333 -75.96 -66.06 69.60
N LEU A 334 -76.79 -66.56 70.52
CA LEU A 334 -76.50 -67.73 71.35
C LEU A 334 -77.47 -68.86 70.97
N ASN A 335 -76.95 -69.99 70.49
CA ASN A 335 -77.72 -71.12 69.94
C ASN A 335 -78.76 -70.69 68.88
N GLY A 336 -78.42 -69.68 68.09
CA GLY A 336 -79.29 -69.11 67.07
C GLY A 336 -80.28 -68.05 67.56
N LEU A 337 -80.37 -67.78 68.87
CA LEU A 337 -81.19 -66.69 69.40
C LEU A 337 -80.38 -65.39 69.48
N LYS A 338 -80.85 -64.32 68.82
CA LYS A 338 -80.23 -62.99 68.91
C LYS A 338 -80.35 -62.45 70.34
N LEU A 339 -79.22 -62.07 70.93
CA LEU A 339 -79.14 -61.43 72.24
C LEU A 339 -79.50 -59.95 72.16
N MET A 340 -80.11 -59.43 73.22
CA MET A 340 -80.37 -57.99 73.32
C MET A 340 -79.11 -57.25 73.77
N PRO A 341 -78.96 -55.95 73.46
CA PRO A 341 -77.79 -55.16 73.90
C PRO A 341 -77.56 -55.11 75.42
N ALA A 342 -78.54 -55.49 76.24
CA ALA A 342 -78.37 -55.61 77.69
C ALA A 342 -77.72 -56.94 78.13
N ASP A 343 -77.75 -57.96 77.26
CA ASP A 343 -77.26 -59.32 77.56
C ASP A 343 -75.79 -59.51 77.16
N PHE A 344 -75.16 -58.50 76.55
CA PHE A 344 -73.73 -58.48 76.22
C PHE A 344 -73.17 -57.05 76.21
N THR A 345 -71.85 -56.91 76.34
CA THR A 345 -71.11 -55.65 76.21
C THR A 345 -70.23 -55.71 74.96
N ALA A 346 -70.28 -54.65 74.14
CA ALA A 346 -69.54 -54.54 72.88
C ALA A 346 -69.01 -53.11 72.65
N THR A 347 -68.02 -52.71 73.44
CA THR A 347 -67.47 -51.34 73.43
C THR A 347 -66.01 -51.25 72.98
N SER A 348 -65.28 -52.37 72.90
CA SER A 348 -63.86 -52.39 72.55
C SER A 348 -63.60 -52.39 71.05
N GLY A 349 -64.57 -52.86 70.25
CA GLY A 349 -64.40 -53.12 68.82
C GLY A 349 -63.68 -54.45 68.51
N THR A 350 -63.20 -55.17 69.53
CA THR A 350 -62.42 -56.41 69.39
C THR A 350 -62.99 -57.61 70.14
N ASP A 351 -63.87 -57.38 71.11
CA ASP A 351 -64.42 -58.43 71.98
C ASP A 351 -65.90 -58.20 72.28
N ILE A 352 -66.61 -59.32 72.45
CA ILE A 352 -67.98 -59.39 72.96
C ILE A 352 -67.94 -60.10 74.30
N VAL A 353 -68.51 -59.47 75.33
CA VAL A 353 -68.62 -60.04 76.68
C VAL A 353 -70.08 -60.27 77.03
N LEU A 354 -70.50 -61.53 77.16
CA LEU A 354 -71.86 -61.89 77.58
C LEU A 354 -72.08 -61.55 79.07
N ALA A 355 -73.28 -61.09 79.41
CA ALA A 355 -73.68 -60.80 80.79
C ALA A 355 -73.86 -62.06 81.64
N SER A 356 -74.12 -63.20 81.00
CA SER A 356 -74.14 -64.53 81.61
C SER A 356 -73.27 -65.48 80.80
N GLY A 357 -72.56 -66.39 81.48
CA GLY A 357 -71.69 -67.35 80.82
C GLY A 357 -72.48 -68.33 79.95
N ALA A 358 -72.04 -68.54 78.72
CA ALA A 358 -72.61 -69.53 77.83
C ALA A 358 -72.39 -70.95 78.40
N ALA A 359 -73.35 -71.86 78.19
CA ALA A 359 -73.22 -73.24 78.64
C ALA A 359 -72.23 -74.01 77.74
N LEU A 360 -71.76 -75.15 78.24
CA LEU A 360 -70.87 -76.01 77.46
C LEU A 360 -71.54 -76.45 76.16
N ASN A 361 -70.84 -76.26 75.04
CA ASN A 361 -71.29 -76.55 73.68
C ASN A 361 -72.37 -75.62 73.12
N ASP A 362 -72.68 -74.52 73.80
CA ASP A 362 -73.48 -73.47 73.17
C ASP A 362 -72.74 -72.91 71.96
N THR A 363 -73.47 -72.56 70.90
CA THR A 363 -72.90 -71.89 69.73
C THR A 363 -73.10 -70.39 69.87
N VAL A 364 -72.01 -69.62 69.83
CA VAL A 364 -72.05 -68.16 69.80
C VAL A 364 -71.67 -67.70 68.39
N ASP A 365 -72.62 -67.11 67.66
CA ASP A 365 -72.35 -66.52 66.35
C ASP A 365 -72.37 -65.00 66.45
N ILE A 366 -71.30 -64.35 66.01
CA ILE A 366 -71.11 -62.91 66.12
C ILE A 366 -70.98 -62.34 64.71
N VAL A 367 -71.78 -61.33 64.40
CA VAL A 367 -71.77 -60.63 63.12
C VAL A 367 -71.41 -59.17 63.38
N GLY A 368 -70.15 -58.83 63.15
CA GLY A 368 -69.68 -57.44 63.14
C GLY A 368 -69.96 -56.78 61.80
N TYR A 369 -70.39 -55.53 61.80
CA TYR A 369 -70.61 -54.75 60.59
C TYR A 369 -69.55 -53.64 60.46
N GLY A 370 -69.11 -53.39 59.24
CA GLY A 370 -68.24 -52.24 58.92
C GLY A 370 -69.09 -51.03 58.55
N ALA A 371 -68.68 -49.85 58.96
CA ALA A 371 -69.32 -48.61 58.57
C ALA A 371 -69.01 -48.29 57.10
N PHE A 372 -70.03 -48.30 56.24
CA PHE A 372 -69.96 -47.70 54.91
C PHE A 372 -71.02 -46.61 54.79
N ALA A 373 -70.59 -45.41 54.41
CA ALA A 373 -71.50 -44.34 54.02
C ALA A 373 -71.56 -44.32 52.49
N VAL A 374 -72.76 -44.46 51.90
CA VAL A 374 -72.94 -44.24 50.46
C VAL A 374 -73.02 -42.74 50.22
N ALA A 375 -71.94 -42.15 49.73
CA ALA A 375 -71.93 -40.75 49.32
C ALA A 375 -72.80 -40.54 48.06
N ASN A 376 -73.44 -39.37 47.95
CA ASN A 376 -74.14 -38.87 46.76
C ASN A 376 -75.45 -39.60 46.36
N THR A 377 -76.26 -40.02 47.33
CA THR A 377 -77.65 -40.44 47.06
C THR A 377 -78.60 -39.24 47.04
N LEU A 378 -79.61 -39.27 46.17
CA LEU A 378 -80.74 -38.34 46.23
C LEU A 378 -81.80 -38.94 47.16
N THR A 379 -82.36 -38.14 48.06
CA THR A 379 -83.55 -38.56 48.83
C THR A 379 -84.73 -38.81 47.88
N GLU A 380 -85.77 -39.51 48.36
CA GLU A 380 -87.01 -39.72 47.61
C GLU A 380 -87.57 -38.37 47.13
N THR A 381 -87.66 -37.39 48.03
CA THR A 381 -88.07 -36.02 47.69
C THR A 381 -87.18 -35.34 46.65
N GLN A 382 -85.86 -35.53 46.72
CA GLN A 382 -84.92 -34.95 45.74
C GLN A 382 -85.04 -35.64 44.37
N SER A 383 -85.33 -36.93 44.34
CA SER A 383 -85.55 -37.70 43.12
C SER A 383 -86.88 -37.31 42.46
N ASP A 384 -87.95 -37.19 43.24
CA ASP A 384 -89.27 -36.73 42.77
C ASP A 384 -89.23 -35.32 42.20
N ALA A 385 -88.40 -34.44 42.78
CA ALA A 385 -88.21 -33.10 42.25
C ALA A 385 -87.41 -33.08 40.92
N LYS A 386 -86.59 -34.09 40.65
CA LYS A 386 -85.65 -34.10 39.53
C LYS A 386 -86.17 -34.87 38.31
N TYR A 387 -87.02 -35.87 38.52
CA TYR A 387 -87.52 -36.75 37.45
C TYR A 387 -89.04 -36.60 37.29
N ALA A 388 -89.50 -36.47 36.04
CA ALA A 388 -90.93 -36.54 35.72
C ALA A 388 -91.41 -37.99 35.88
N GLN A 389 -92.58 -38.18 36.50
CA GLN A 389 -93.18 -39.48 36.75
C GLN A 389 -94.13 -39.88 35.61
N LEU A 390 -94.50 -41.18 35.53
CA LEU A 390 -95.14 -41.82 34.36
C LEU A 390 -96.57 -41.35 33.99
N SER A 391 -97.13 -40.34 34.66
CA SER A 391 -98.51 -39.91 34.42
C SER A 391 -98.62 -39.00 33.19
N ASN A 392 -99.40 -39.43 32.19
CA ASN A 392 -99.55 -38.74 30.89
C ASN A 392 -100.40 -37.45 30.91
N ASN A 393 -100.53 -36.79 32.05
CA ASN A 393 -101.40 -35.63 32.23
C ASN A 393 -100.69 -34.42 32.89
N LEU A 394 -99.36 -34.45 32.97
CA LEU A 394 -98.52 -33.39 33.58
C LEU A 394 -98.81 -33.14 35.07
N SER A 395 -99.59 -33.99 35.75
CA SER A 395 -99.95 -33.79 37.16
C SER A 395 -98.77 -34.01 38.11
N ASP A 396 -97.72 -34.62 37.59
CA ASP A 396 -96.47 -34.99 38.24
C ASP A 396 -95.37 -33.92 38.08
N LEU A 397 -95.58 -32.91 37.22
CA LEU A 397 -94.64 -31.79 37.12
C LEU A 397 -94.89 -30.78 38.25
N ALA A 398 -93.81 -30.32 38.87
CA ALA A 398 -93.85 -29.29 39.93
C ALA A 398 -94.61 -28.02 39.54
N SER A 399 -94.64 -27.67 38.24
CA SER A 399 -95.51 -26.62 37.70
C SER A 399 -95.97 -26.97 36.29
N ALA A 400 -97.16 -27.56 36.19
CA ALA A 400 -97.81 -27.82 34.91
C ALA A 400 -98.04 -26.53 34.10
N SER A 401 -98.27 -25.37 34.74
CA SER A 401 -98.46 -24.09 34.06
C SER A 401 -97.18 -23.58 33.41
N THR A 402 -96.05 -23.63 34.12
CA THR A 402 -94.74 -23.25 33.56
C THR A 402 -94.34 -24.17 32.43
N ALA A 403 -94.58 -25.47 32.54
CA ALA A 403 -94.32 -26.43 31.46
C ALA A 403 -95.11 -26.09 30.19
N ARG A 404 -96.41 -25.77 30.31
CA ARG A 404 -97.24 -25.33 29.17
C ARG A 404 -96.75 -24.02 28.55
N THR A 405 -96.26 -23.09 29.36
CA THR A 405 -95.68 -21.82 28.89
C THR A 405 -94.37 -22.06 28.14
N ASN A 406 -93.45 -22.87 28.69
CA ASN A 406 -92.17 -23.20 28.06
C ASN A 406 -92.35 -23.95 26.73
N LEU A 407 -93.43 -24.72 26.60
CA LEU A 407 -93.83 -25.38 25.35
C LEU A 407 -94.61 -24.46 24.39
N GLY A 408 -94.79 -23.17 24.71
CA GLY A 408 -95.47 -22.19 23.86
C GLY A 408 -97.00 -22.27 23.84
N LEU A 409 -97.60 -23.21 24.57
CA LEU A 409 -99.02 -23.53 24.47
C LEU A 409 -99.93 -22.51 25.18
N ALA A 410 -99.37 -21.75 26.13
CA ALA A 410 -100.10 -20.69 26.85
C ALA A 410 -100.54 -19.53 25.93
N ALA A 411 -99.73 -19.20 24.91
CA ALA A 411 -100.05 -18.14 23.94
C ALA A 411 -101.18 -18.55 22.97
N VAL A 412 -101.22 -19.83 22.59
CA VAL A 412 -102.28 -20.41 21.74
C VAL A 412 -103.62 -20.46 22.49
N ALA A 413 -103.60 -20.83 23.77
CA ALA A 413 -104.80 -20.91 24.60
C ALA A 413 -105.46 -19.54 24.90
N SER A 414 -104.69 -18.44 24.95
CA SER A 414 -105.24 -17.10 25.24
C SER A 414 -105.63 -16.31 24.00
N SER A 415 -104.98 -16.54 22.85
CA SER A 415 -105.20 -15.77 21.61
C SER A 415 -106.16 -16.44 20.63
N GLY A 416 -106.41 -17.75 20.80
CA GLY A 416 -107.16 -18.56 19.83
C GLY A 416 -106.50 -18.65 18.45
N SER A 417 -105.29 -18.10 18.29
CA SER A 417 -104.52 -18.15 17.06
C SER A 417 -103.67 -19.40 17.04
N TYR A 418 -104.04 -20.33 16.16
CA TYR A 418 -103.33 -21.59 15.90
C TYR A 418 -102.08 -21.38 15.02
N SER A 419 -101.43 -20.21 15.11
CA SER A 419 -100.34 -19.79 14.22
C SER A 419 -99.11 -20.70 14.29
N ASP A 420 -98.96 -21.48 15.36
CA ASP A 420 -97.85 -22.44 15.55
C ASP A 420 -98.17 -23.87 15.06
N LEU A 421 -99.36 -24.12 14.49
CA LEU A 421 -99.73 -25.40 13.88
C LEU A 421 -99.57 -25.33 12.36
N THR A 422 -98.61 -26.07 11.81
CA THR A 422 -98.41 -26.20 10.37
C THR A 422 -99.59 -26.90 9.69
N GLY A 423 -100.16 -26.31 8.62
CA GLY A 423 -101.21 -26.94 7.80
C GLY A 423 -102.65 -26.42 7.99
N THR A 424 -102.86 -25.21 8.52
CA THR A 424 -104.19 -24.63 8.67
C THR A 424 -104.62 -23.76 7.47
N PRO A 425 -105.92 -23.64 7.14
CA PRO A 425 -106.41 -22.81 6.04
C PRO A 425 -106.18 -21.32 6.32
N SER A 426 -105.52 -20.60 5.42
CA SER A 426 -105.42 -19.13 5.51
C SER A 426 -106.77 -18.50 5.17
N ALA A 427 -107.35 -17.71 6.09
CA ALA A 427 -108.52 -16.91 5.78
C ALA A 427 -108.14 -15.80 4.78
N ALA A 428 -108.87 -15.67 3.67
CA ALA A 428 -108.64 -14.60 2.70
C ALA A 428 -109.05 -13.24 3.32
N ASN A 429 -108.10 -12.56 3.95
CA ASN A 429 -108.26 -11.27 4.60
C ASN A 429 -108.40 -10.09 3.61
N ASN A 430 -108.02 -10.28 2.34
CA ASN A 430 -107.95 -9.20 1.34
C ASN A 430 -109.22 -9.05 0.48
N ILE A 431 -110.24 -9.89 0.69
CA ILE A 431 -111.52 -9.86 -0.06
C ILE A 431 -112.68 -9.21 0.73
N SER A 432 -112.39 -8.65 1.90
CA SER A 432 -113.38 -7.98 2.76
C SER A 432 -113.63 -6.55 2.29
N GLY A 433 -114.87 -6.23 1.88
CA GLY A 433 -115.29 -4.91 1.43
C GLY A 433 -115.94 -4.90 0.03
N GLY A 434 -115.96 -3.74 -0.61
CA GLY A 434 -116.50 -3.54 -1.97
C GLY A 434 -117.98 -3.13 -2.02
N THR A 435 -118.40 -2.61 -3.17
CA THR A 435 -119.81 -2.33 -3.44
C THR A 435 -120.49 -3.55 -4.05
N ALA A 436 -121.80 -3.70 -3.79
CA ALA A 436 -122.59 -4.74 -4.43
C ALA A 436 -122.43 -4.69 -5.96
N MET A 437 -122.33 -5.85 -6.60
CA MET A 437 -122.13 -6.00 -8.05
C MET A 437 -120.77 -5.50 -8.59
N GLY A 438 -119.84 -5.11 -7.71
CA GLY A 438 -118.45 -4.85 -8.08
C GLY A 438 -117.68 -6.13 -8.44
N VAL A 439 -116.59 -5.97 -9.17
CA VAL A 439 -115.70 -7.06 -9.57
C VAL A 439 -114.39 -6.95 -8.77
N LEU A 440 -113.96 -8.07 -8.18
CA LEU A 440 -112.63 -8.18 -7.60
C LEU A 440 -111.60 -8.38 -8.71
N TYR A 441 -110.52 -7.61 -8.66
CA TYR A 441 -109.37 -7.83 -9.51
C TYR A 441 -108.09 -7.79 -8.66
N GLN A 442 -107.05 -8.45 -9.12
CA GLN A 442 -105.75 -8.39 -8.47
C GLN A 442 -105.04 -7.12 -8.95
N SER A 443 -104.87 -6.13 -8.07
CA SER A 443 -104.18 -4.88 -8.39
C SER A 443 -102.66 -5.01 -8.34
N ALA A 444 -102.16 -5.96 -7.54
CA ALA A 444 -100.76 -6.38 -7.46
C ALA A 444 -100.68 -7.82 -6.90
N THR A 445 -99.52 -8.47 -6.95
CA THR A 445 -99.31 -9.80 -6.35
C THR A 445 -99.86 -9.82 -4.92
N ASP A 446 -100.69 -10.83 -4.62
CA ASP A 446 -101.37 -11.04 -3.33
C ASP A 446 -102.28 -9.88 -2.84
N THR A 447 -102.52 -8.87 -3.68
CA THR A 447 -103.38 -7.72 -3.36
C THR A 447 -104.59 -7.67 -4.28
N THR A 448 -105.78 -7.83 -3.69
CA THR A 448 -107.05 -7.65 -4.38
C THR A 448 -107.57 -6.24 -4.18
N ALA A 449 -108.15 -5.68 -5.24
CA ALA A 449 -108.88 -4.42 -5.23
C ALA A 449 -110.27 -4.62 -5.81
N HIS A 450 -111.17 -3.69 -5.47
CA HIS A 450 -112.54 -3.70 -5.97
C HIS A 450 -112.67 -2.69 -7.10
N LEU A 451 -113.18 -3.15 -8.24
CA LEU A 451 -113.73 -2.27 -9.26
C LEU A 451 -115.23 -2.17 -9.01
N PRO A 452 -115.80 -0.98 -8.79
CA PRO A 452 -117.24 -0.82 -8.66
C PRO A 452 -118.00 -1.36 -9.87
N ALA A 453 -119.29 -1.64 -9.69
CA ALA A 453 -120.16 -2.15 -10.75
C ALA A 453 -120.13 -1.23 -11.99
N GLY A 454 -120.00 -1.82 -13.17
CA GLY A 454 -120.11 -1.09 -14.44
C GLY A 454 -121.55 -0.68 -14.73
N SER A 455 -121.71 0.38 -15.52
CA SER A 455 -123.01 0.77 -16.06
C SER A 455 -123.40 -0.14 -17.24
N SER A 456 -124.69 -0.32 -17.48
CA SER A 456 -125.19 -1.06 -18.66
C SER A 456 -124.59 -0.50 -19.96
N GLY A 457 -124.35 -1.38 -20.94
CA GLY A 457 -123.73 -1.03 -22.22
C GLY A 457 -122.21 -0.81 -22.18
N HIS A 458 -121.56 -1.01 -21.03
CA HIS A 458 -120.10 -0.97 -20.90
C HIS A 458 -119.53 -2.38 -20.84
N ILE A 459 -118.28 -2.53 -21.30
CA ILE A 459 -117.50 -3.76 -21.16
C ILE A 459 -116.23 -3.45 -20.37
N LEU A 460 -115.70 -4.46 -19.67
CA LEU A 460 -114.46 -4.31 -18.93
C LEU A 460 -113.27 -4.32 -19.89
N GLN A 461 -112.48 -3.25 -19.88
CA GLN A 461 -111.25 -3.15 -20.63
C GLN A 461 -110.06 -3.26 -19.70
N THR A 462 -109.08 -4.07 -20.09
CA THR A 462 -107.74 -4.03 -19.48
C THR A 462 -107.00 -2.79 -19.97
N ASN A 463 -106.41 -2.05 -19.03
CA ASN A 463 -105.58 -0.87 -19.33
C ASN A 463 -104.09 -1.23 -19.42
N GLY A 464 -103.76 -2.53 -19.50
CA GLY A 464 -102.39 -3.04 -19.46
C GLY A 464 -101.93 -3.38 -18.04
N THR A 465 -100.78 -4.04 -17.95
CA THR A 465 -100.20 -4.52 -16.69
C THR A 465 -99.94 -3.37 -15.71
N GLY A 466 -100.39 -3.52 -14.46
CA GLY A 466 -100.19 -2.54 -13.39
C GLY A 466 -101.19 -1.38 -13.34
N SER A 467 -102.14 -1.32 -14.28
CA SER A 467 -103.23 -0.34 -14.27
C SER A 467 -104.56 -1.00 -13.95
N ALA A 468 -105.40 -0.34 -13.14
CA ALA A 468 -106.74 -0.82 -12.84
C ALA A 468 -107.55 -1.00 -14.13
N PRO A 469 -108.29 -2.09 -14.31
CA PRO A 469 -109.21 -2.23 -15.44
C PRO A 469 -110.34 -1.21 -15.29
N THR A 470 -110.90 -0.77 -16.41
CA THR A 470 -111.98 0.23 -16.43
C THR A 470 -113.15 -0.24 -17.27
N TRP A 471 -114.32 0.30 -16.96
CA TRP A 471 -115.51 0.12 -17.78
C TRP A 471 -115.49 1.11 -18.94
N VAL A 472 -115.53 0.61 -20.17
CA VAL A 472 -115.60 1.44 -21.38
C VAL A 472 -116.89 1.15 -22.16
N PRO A 473 -117.49 2.15 -22.84
CA PRO A 473 -118.68 1.91 -23.64
C PRO A 473 -118.43 0.83 -24.69
N LYS A 474 -119.37 -0.09 -24.89
CA LYS A 474 -119.25 -1.14 -25.92
C LYS A 474 -118.97 -0.54 -27.32
N SER A 475 -119.45 0.68 -27.59
CA SER A 475 -119.24 1.39 -28.85
C SER A 475 -117.82 1.92 -29.06
N SER A 476 -117.01 2.07 -28.01
CA SER A 476 -115.64 2.61 -28.13
C SER A 476 -114.60 1.57 -28.56
N VAL A 477 -115.03 0.34 -28.81
CA VAL A 477 -114.17 -0.75 -29.29
C VAL A 477 -114.45 -0.96 -30.77
N ALA A 478 -113.45 -0.72 -31.63
CA ALA A 478 -113.58 -0.86 -33.08
C ALA A 478 -114.11 -2.27 -33.44
N SER A 479 -115.08 -2.35 -34.36
CA SER A 479 -115.60 -3.64 -34.81
C SER A 479 -114.45 -4.51 -35.35
N PRO A 480 -114.20 -5.71 -34.77
CA PRO A 480 -113.08 -6.53 -35.20
C PRO A 480 -113.27 -6.99 -36.64
N THR A 481 -112.26 -6.80 -37.48
CA THR A 481 -112.21 -7.20 -38.90
C THR A 481 -111.92 -8.69 -39.12
N GLY A 482 -112.29 -9.54 -38.16
CA GLY A 482 -112.24 -10.98 -38.27
C GLY A 482 -113.29 -11.60 -37.35
N ILE A 483 -113.86 -12.73 -37.76
CA ILE A 483 -114.86 -13.54 -37.05
C ILE A 483 -114.51 -13.72 -35.56
N ALA A 484 -114.90 -12.75 -34.75
CA ALA A 484 -114.95 -12.88 -33.31
C ALA A 484 -116.29 -13.55 -33.01
N SER A 485 -116.25 -14.84 -32.65
CA SER A 485 -117.33 -15.47 -31.92
C SER A 485 -117.61 -14.62 -30.69
N ILE A 486 -118.70 -13.84 -30.74
CA ILE A 486 -119.24 -13.21 -29.54
C ILE A 486 -119.59 -14.36 -28.60
N MET A 487 -118.76 -14.57 -27.59
CA MET A 487 -119.11 -15.42 -26.46
C MET A 487 -120.26 -14.71 -25.74
N LYS A 488 -121.50 -15.02 -26.15
CA LYS A 488 -122.68 -14.69 -25.36
C LYS A 488 -122.58 -15.56 -24.12
N PHE A 489 -122.17 -14.97 -22.99
CA PHE A 489 -122.50 -15.57 -21.71
C PHE A 489 -124.02 -15.47 -21.55
N SER A 490 -124.68 -16.63 -21.59
CA SER A 490 -126.05 -16.84 -21.13
C SER A 490 -126.12 -16.77 -19.62
#